data_AF-A0A7H1N0N3-F1
#
_entry.id   AF-A0A7H1N0N3-F1
#
_cell.length_a   1.000
_cell.length_b   1.000
_cell.length_c   1.000
_cell.angle_alpha   90.00
_cell.angle_beta   90.00
_cell.angle_gamma   90.00
#
_symmetry.space_group_name_H-M   'P 1'
#
loop_
_entity.id
_entity.type
_entity.pdbx_description
1 polymer ?
#
loop_
_entity_poly.entity_id
_entity_poly.type
_entity_poly.pdbx_seq_one_letter_code
_entity_poly.pdbx_strand_id
1 'polypeptide(L)' 'MRTWQVERRKRTRHLIELGGMVIKAGIVDLTGDDRAMIYGALLWTADRLRSDQGEHARALWTARGKQAFDDD' A
#
# COMPACT_ATOMS: atom_id res chain seq x y z
N MET A 1 28.40 -12.91 2.79
CA MET A 1 27.14 -12.96 3.55
C MET A 1 26.32 -14.15 3.03
N ARG A 2 25.70 -14.96 3.90
CA ARG A 2 24.93 -16.14 3.45
C ARG A 2 23.69 -15.68 2.66
N THR A 3 23.37 -16.35 1.55
CA THR A 3 22.27 -15.99 0.64
C THR A 3 20.92 -15.77 1.36
N TRP A 4 20.57 -16.63 2.30
CA TRP A 4 19.34 -16.51 3.09
C TRP A 4 19.24 -15.21 3.91
N GLN A 5 20.38 -14.65 4.38
CA GLN A 5 20.41 -13.41 5.15
C GLN A 5 20.12 -12.20 4.27
N VAL A 6 20.56 -12.24 3.01
CA VAL A 6 20.29 -11.21 2.01
C VAL A 6 18.80 -11.23 1.66
N GLU A 7 18.24 -12.42 1.41
CA GLU A 7 16.82 -12.58 1.09
C GLU A 7 15.90 -12.16 2.25
N ARG A 8 16.24 -12.50 3.49
CA ARG A 8 15.49 -12.04 4.67
C ARG A 8 15.49 -10.52 4.79
N ARG A 9 16.62 -9.86 4.53
CA ARG A 9 16.73 -8.39 4.56
C ARG A 9 15.90 -7.75 3.47
N LYS A 10 15.96 -8.25 2.25
CA LYS A 10 15.12 -7.78 1.13
C LYS A 10 13.63 -7.90 1.48
N ARG A 11 13.20 -9.07 1.98
CA ARG A 11 11.82 -9.29 2.41
C ARG A 11 11.38 -8.33 3.52
N THR A 12 12.22 -8.15 4.54
CA THR A 12 11.91 -7.25 5.66
C THR A 12 11.76 -5.81 5.18
N ARG A 13 12.72 -5.33 4.38
CA ARG A 13 12.65 -3.99 3.79
C ARG A 13 11.39 -3.80 2.94
N HIS A 14 11.08 -4.76 2.09
CA HIS A 14 9.88 -4.70 1.25
C HIS A 14 8.58 -4.60 2.07
N LEU A 15 8.45 -5.39 3.14
CA LEU A 15 7.28 -5.33 4.02
C LEU A 15 7.18 -3.99 4.77
N ILE A 16 8.33 -3.43 5.19
CA ILE A 16 8.38 -2.10 5.83
C ILE A 16 7.99 -1.02 4.83
N GLU A 17 8.48 -1.06 3.60
CA GLU A 17 8.12 -0.10 2.53
C GLU A 17 6.61 -0.12 2.26
N LEU A 18 6.01 -1.31 2.15
CA LEU A 18 4.56 -1.45 1.97
C LEU A 18 3.77 -0.91 3.18
N GLY A 19 4.20 -1.23 4.41
CA GLY A 19 3.57 -0.68 5.62
C GLY A 19 3.73 0.84 5.73
N GLY A 20 4.87 1.37 5.31
CA GLY A 20 5.18 2.79 5.29
C GLY A 20 4.23 3.60 4.40
N MET A 21 3.71 3.01 3.31
CA MET A 21 2.72 3.67 2.45
C MET A 21 1.41 3.96 3.18
N VAL A 22 0.99 3.08 4.09
CA VAL A 22 -0.24 3.26 4.89
C VAL A 22 -0.08 4.45 5.84
N ILE A 23 1.10 4.58 6.46
CA ILE A 23 1.44 5.71 7.33
C ILE A 23 1.55 7.00 6.50
N LYS A 24 2.29 6.98 5.39
CA LYS A 24 2.50 8.15 4.51
C LYS A 24 1.19 8.70 3.95
N ALA A 25 0.22 7.84 3.68
CA ALA A 25 -1.12 8.24 3.24
C ALA A 25 -2.01 8.81 4.37
N GLY A 26 -1.50 8.92 5.60
CA GLY A 26 -2.25 9.43 6.77
C GLY A 26 -3.32 8.46 7.28
N ILE A 27 -3.38 7.23 6.77
CA ILE A 27 -4.46 6.28 7.08
C ILE A 27 -4.42 5.88 8.55
N VAL A 28 -3.23 5.69 9.13
CA VAL A 28 -3.09 5.31 10.55
C VAL A 28 -3.69 6.39 11.46
N ASP A 29 -3.41 7.65 11.19
CA ASP A 29 -3.94 8.77 11.98
C ASP A 29 -5.45 8.92 11.79
N LEU A 30 -5.94 8.81 10.55
CA LEU A 30 -7.37 8.92 10.22
C LEU A 30 -8.23 7.79 10.81
N THR A 31 -7.64 6.61 11.00
CA THR A 31 -8.34 5.43 11.52
C THR A 31 -8.09 5.20 13.01
N GLY A 32 -7.21 5.99 13.65
CA GLY A 32 -6.81 5.79 15.04
C GLY A 32 -6.10 4.45 15.28
N ASP A 33 -5.32 3.97 14.31
CA ASP A 33 -4.66 2.65 14.31
C ASP A 33 -5.63 1.45 14.45
N ASP A 34 -6.90 1.62 14.06
CA ASP A 34 -7.85 0.50 13.99
C ASP A 34 -7.50 -0.42 12.82
N ARG A 35 -6.83 -1.53 13.15
CA ARG A 35 -6.39 -2.53 12.18
C ARG A 35 -7.54 -3.18 11.41
N ALA A 36 -8.72 -3.35 12.02
CA ALA A 36 -9.86 -3.93 11.33
C ALA A 36 -10.41 -2.94 10.29
N MET A 37 -10.45 -1.65 10.63
CA MET A 37 -10.84 -0.59 9.70
C MET A 37 -9.87 -0.46 8.53
N ILE A 38 -8.55 -0.43 8.81
CA ILE A 38 -7.50 -0.39 7.78
C ILE A 38 -7.62 -1.61 6.86
N TYR A 39 -7.76 -2.80 7.43
CA TYR A 39 -7.89 -4.03 6.65
C TYR A 39 -9.16 -4.05 5.80
N GLY A 40 -10.29 -3.58 6.33
CA GLY A 40 -11.54 -3.43 5.58
C GLY A 40 -11.40 -2.49 4.38
N ALA A 41 -10.70 -1.36 4.54
CA ALA A 41 -10.43 -0.43 3.44
C ALA A 41 -9.55 -1.05 2.34
N LEU A 42 -8.53 -1.84 2.73
CA LEU A 42 -7.69 -2.57 1.78
C LEU A 42 -8.47 -3.68 1.05
N LEU A 43 -9.39 -4.37 1.72
CA LEU A 43 -10.26 -5.35 1.09
C LEU A 43 -11.18 -4.70 0.06
N TRP A 44 -11.82 -3.57 0.42
CA TRP A 44 -12.65 -2.81 -0.52
C TRP A 44 -11.87 -2.36 -1.76
N THR A 45 -10.64 -1.91 -1.55
CA THR A 45 -9.71 -1.55 -2.64
C THR A 45 -9.43 -2.74 -3.55
N ALA A 46 -9.17 -3.92 -2.97
CA ALA A 46 -8.92 -5.15 -3.70
C ALA A 46 -10.16 -5.61 -4.49
N ASP A 47 -11.37 -5.49 -3.92
CA ASP A 47 -12.63 -5.78 -4.62
C ASP A 47 -12.83 -4.84 -5.81
N ARG A 48 -12.54 -3.55 -5.65
CA ARG A 48 -12.64 -2.57 -6.75
C ARG A 48 -11.69 -2.91 -7.90
N LEU A 49 -10.48 -3.35 -7.60
CA LEU A 49 -9.50 -3.77 -8.61
C LEU A 49 -9.87 -5.07 -9.33
N ARG A 50 -10.64 -5.95 -8.70
CA ARG A 50 -11.16 -7.19 -9.30
C ARG A 50 -12.43 -6.97 -10.13
N SER A 51 -13.08 -5.81 -10.01
CA SER A 51 -14.28 -5.49 -10.77
C SER A 51 -13.99 -5.21 -12.25
N ASP A 52 -15.05 -5.17 -13.06
CA ASP A 52 -14.96 -4.82 -14.49
C ASP A 52 -14.36 -3.42 -14.75
N GLN A 53 -14.42 -2.53 -13.75
CA GLN A 53 -13.79 -1.20 -13.79
C GLN A 53 -12.37 -1.19 -13.24
N GLY A 54 -11.78 -2.36 -12.98
CA GLY A 54 -10.47 -2.51 -12.34
C GLY A 54 -9.34 -1.81 -13.11
N GLU A 55 -9.35 -1.88 -14.44
CA GLU A 55 -8.34 -1.20 -15.27
C GLU A 55 -8.39 0.33 -15.13
N HIS A 56 -9.61 0.89 -15.12
CA HIS A 56 -9.78 2.32 -14.90
C HIS A 56 -9.32 2.74 -13.50
N ALA A 57 -9.66 1.93 -12.48
CA ALA A 57 -9.21 2.16 -11.11
C ALA A 57 -7.67 2.11 -11.00
N ARG A 58 -7.01 1.12 -11.64
CA ARG A 58 -5.54 1.02 -11.69
C ARG A 58 -4.90 2.27 -12.29
N ALA A 59 -5.41 2.72 -13.43
CA ALA A 59 -4.89 3.90 -14.12
C ALA A 59 -5.01 5.16 -13.24
N LEU A 60 -6.20 5.40 -12.68
CA LEU A 60 -6.48 6.56 -11.83
C LEU A 60 -5.61 6.56 -10.57
N TRP A 61 -5.53 5.43 -9.86
CA TRP A 61 -4.78 5.34 -8.62
C TRP A 61 -3.27 5.42 -8.84
N THR A 62 -2.77 4.87 -9.96
CA THR A 62 -1.36 5.00 -10.33
C THR A 62 -1.01 6.47 -10.61
N ALA A 63 -1.86 7.19 -11.35
CA ALA A 63 -1.64 8.60 -11.63
C ALA A 63 -1.62 9.44 -10.35
N ARG A 64 -2.61 9.23 -9.46
CA ARG A 64 -2.68 9.92 -8.16
C ARG A 64 -1.48 9.60 -7.27
N GLY A 65 -1.06 8.33 -7.23
CA GLY A 65 0.10 7.91 -6.47
C GLY A 65 1.38 8.58 -6.95
N LYS A 66 1.63 8.61 -8.27
CA LYS A 66 2.78 9.30 -8.85
C LYS A 66 2.81 10.78 -8.49
N GLN A 67 1.68 11.48 -8.64
CA GLN A 67 1.57 12.88 -8.26
C GLN A 67 1.94 13.10 -6.78
N ALA A 68 1.41 12.28 -5.88
CA ALA A 68 1.72 12.36 -4.45
C ALA A 68 3.18 12.00 -4.09
N PHE A 69 3.91 11.31 -4.98
CA PHE A 69 5.35 11.08 -4.82
C PHE A 69 6.20 12.22 -5.39
N ASP A 70 5.70 12.94 -6.39
CA ASP A 70 6.38 14.08 -7.00
C ASP A 70 6.20 15.36 -6.15
N ASP A 71 5.09 15.47 -5.43
CA ASP A 71 4.74 16.60 -4.56
C ASP A 71 5.38 16.55 -3.15
N ASP A 72 6.16 15.50 -2.83
CA ASP A 72 6.77 15.22 -1.52
C ASP A 72 8.31 15.28 -1.57
#